data_AF-A0AAE0DM63-F1
#
_entry.id   AF-A0AAE0DM63-F1
#
_cell.length_a   1.000
_cell.length_b   1.000
_cell.length_c   1.000
_cell.angle_alpha   90.00
_cell.angle_beta   90.00
_cell.angle_gamma   90.00
#
_symmetry.space_group_name_H-M   'P 1'
#
loop_
_entity.id
_entity.type
_entity.pdbx_description
1 polymer ?
#
loop_
_entity_poly.entity_id
_entity_poly.type
_entity_poly.pdbx_seq_one_letter_code
_entity_poly.pdbx_strand_id
1 'polypeptide(L)'
;MPQLDSVKVWKAFASAYPHEVDKTLKTKHHIIHNPNMRFIDYMKPTTSHSFNWVTFLTLSNITCSRADLIQISQLVNLGNLTLGPAIQAPDIGLDDSIIRNWARLAAESDAFSILRVLNFRWQREITSRVFTHLNQFPALALFNVEECNLGPQEKPTAQQHGWKYKTAVELRDWLLKGGAKGPSWDSVVHVCFRLGGEFSTENLTNEGVRAIDDLPVLHLSIGDAARDALVDVIGGPILRCFYRTTKDQGEKLVRVSNKRLISEDQPKVPRKKPIMRASKQQNMEDLLMGFGG
;
A
#
# COMPACT_ATOMS: atom_id res chain seq x y z
N MET A 1 22.92 12.61 -17.56
CA MET A 1 23.49 12.46 -16.21
C MET A 1 23.18 13.58 -15.20
N PRO A 2 22.90 14.87 -15.51
CA PRO A 2 22.81 15.92 -14.48
C PRO A 2 21.57 15.87 -13.55
N GLN A 3 20.54 15.07 -13.85
CA GLN A 3 19.30 15.10 -13.06
C GLN A 3 19.37 14.26 -11.76
N LEU A 4 20.16 13.19 -11.72
CA LEU A 4 20.33 12.32 -10.55
C LEU A 4 21.11 13.00 -9.42
N ASP A 5 22.04 13.90 -9.77
CA ASP A 5 22.84 14.62 -8.77
C ASP A 5 21.97 15.62 -7.99
N SER A 6 20.94 16.19 -8.63
CA SER A 6 19.97 17.03 -7.93
C SER A 6 19.13 16.27 -6.89
N VAL A 7 18.89 14.97 -7.11
CA VAL A 7 18.18 14.10 -6.16
C VAL A 7 19.10 13.70 -5.01
N LYS A 8 20.38 13.42 -5.28
CA LYS A 8 21.37 13.14 -4.23
C LYS A 8 21.54 14.32 -3.27
N VAL A 9 21.69 15.53 -3.82
CA VAL A 9 21.80 16.77 -3.02
C VAL A 9 20.53 16.97 -2.19
N TRP A 10 19.35 16.81 -2.79
CA TRP A 10 18.09 16.94 -2.05
C TRP A 10 17.94 15.89 -0.93
N LYS A 11 18.39 14.65 -1.13
CA LYS A 11 18.37 13.62 -0.07
C LYS A 11 19.27 13.96 1.11
N ALA A 12 20.46 14.51 0.83
CA ALA A 12 21.35 14.99 1.88
C ALA A 12 20.67 16.12 2.67
N PHE A 13 20.02 17.06 1.98
CA PHE A 13 19.21 18.11 2.60
C PHE A 13 18.06 17.53 3.45
N ALA A 14 17.21 16.67 2.88
CA ALA A 14 16.07 16.06 3.56
C ALA A 14 16.48 15.28 4.83
N SER A 15 17.63 14.61 4.79
CA SER A 15 18.17 13.87 5.93
C SER A 15 18.74 14.79 7.02
N ALA A 16 19.35 15.92 6.64
CA ALA A 16 19.91 16.88 7.59
C ALA A 16 18.84 17.80 8.22
N TYR A 17 17.75 18.06 7.50
CA TYR A 17 16.70 19.00 7.89
C TYR A 17 15.29 18.39 7.79
N PRO A 18 14.98 17.29 8.50
CA PRO A 18 13.69 16.62 8.40
C PRO A 18 12.51 17.51 8.83
N HIS A 19 12.76 18.47 9.73
CA HIS A 19 11.75 19.39 10.26
C HIS A 19 11.72 20.75 9.56
N GLU A 20 12.28 20.86 8.34
CA GLU A 20 12.22 22.10 7.56
C GLU A 20 10.77 22.63 7.44
N VAL A 21 10.57 23.93 7.64
CA VAL A 21 9.23 24.52 7.62
C VAL A 21 8.84 24.92 6.19
N ASP A 22 9.82 25.20 5.33
CA ASP A 22 9.59 25.52 3.93
C ASP A 22 9.15 24.27 3.12
N LYS A 23 7.87 24.26 2.77
CA LYS A 23 7.24 23.19 1.95
C LYS A 23 7.86 23.05 0.57
N THR A 24 8.42 24.12 0.00
CA THR A 24 9.05 24.10 -1.32
C THR A 24 10.38 23.36 -1.30
N LEU A 25 11.11 23.42 -0.19
CA LEU A 25 12.36 22.67 0.01
C LEU A 25 12.09 21.21 0.42
N LYS A 26 10.97 20.97 1.11
CA LYS A 26 10.53 19.62 1.49
C LYS A 26 10.06 18.75 0.34
N THR A 27 9.76 19.30 -0.83
CA THR A 27 9.23 18.52 -1.95
C THR A 27 10.18 18.54 -3.13
N LYS A 28 10.59 17.37 -3.62
CA LYS A 28 11.40 17.24 -4.83
C LYS A 28 10.66 16.44 -5.88
N HIS A 29 10.53 17.02 -7.07
CA HIS A 29 10.04 16.32 -8.25
C HIS A 29 11.21 15.86 -9.10
N HIS A 30 11.19 14.58 -9.47
CA HIS A 30 12.14 13.98 -10.39
C HIS A 30 11.40 13.12 -11.40
N ILE A 31 11.59 13.42 -12.68
CA ILE A 31 10.92 12.76 -13.80
C ILE A 31 11.98 12.13 -14.69
N ILE A 32 11.78 10.86 -15.02
CA ILE A 32 12.66 10.06 -15.87
C ILE A 32 11.88 9.65 -17.11
N HIS A 33 11.95 10.47 -18.18
CA HIS A 33 11.15 10.25 -19.40
C HIS A 33 11.52 8.97 -20.15
N ASN A 34 12.81 8.68 -20.30
CA ASN A 34 13.31 7.55 -21.07
C ASN A 34 14.10 6.62 -20.15
N PRO A 35 13.44 5.70 -19.41
CA PRO A 35 14.15 4.76 -18.56
C PRO A 35 15.02 3.84 -19.42
N ASN A 36 16.30 3.78 -19.09
CA ASN A 36 17.34 3.03 -19.79
C ASN A 36 18.17 2.13 -18.85
N MET A 37 17.81 2.07 -17.58
CA MET A 37 18.40 1.18 -16.57
C MET A 37 17.36 0.16 -16.12
N ARG A 38 17.80 -0.86 -15.39
CA ARG A 38 16.85 -1.81 -14.79
C ARG A 38 16.02 -1.10 -13.71
N PHE A 39 14.79 -1.55 -13.52
CA PHE A 39 13.86 -0.93 -12.57
C PHE A 39 14.45 -0.77 -11.16
N ILE A 40 15.15 -1.80 -10.67
CA ILE A 40 15.79 -1.79 -9.36
C ILE A 40 16.83 -0.67 -9.19
N ASP A 41 17.51 -0.30 -10.27
CA ASP A 41 18.57 0.71 -10.24
C ASP A 41 17.97 2.13 -10.08
N TYR A 42 16.68 2.31 -10.39
CA TYR A 42 15.91 3.50 -10.03
C TYR A 42 15.40 3.47 -8.58
N MET A 43 14.98 2.31 -8.07
CA MET A 43 14.39 2.17 -6.73
C MET A 43 15.42 2.26 -5.60
N LYS A 44 16.59 1.64 -5.77
CA LYS A 44 17.66 1.64 -4.76
C LYS A 44 18.01 3.04 -4.24
N PRO A 45 18.32 4.03 -5.10
CA PRO A 45 18.67 5.34 -4.60
C PRO A 45 17.47 6.01 -3.93
N THR A 46 16.23 5.78 -4.36
CA THR A 46 15.03 6.46 -3.82
C THR A 46 14.51 5.88 -2.51
N THR A 47 15.00 4.71 -2.12
CA THR A 47 14.62 4.05 -0.88
C THR A 47 15.28 4.69 0.34
N SER A 48 14.48 4.97 1.37
CA SER A 48 14.93 5.46 2.67
C SER A 48 14.45 4.53 3.78
N HIS A 49 15.31 3.59 4.21
CA HIS A 49 15.00 2.66 5.30
C HIS A 49 14.82 3.37 6.66
N SER A 50 15.49 4.51 6.86
CA SER A 50 15.35 5.34 8.07
C SER A 50 14.15 6.28 8.01
N PHE A 51 13.33 6.23 6.95
CA PHE A 51 12.20 7.14 6.74
C PHE A 51 12.55 8.64 6.84
N ASN A 52 13.73 9.05 6.38
CA ASN A 52 14.12 10.46 6.29
C ASN A 52 13.27 11.25 5.26
N TRP A 53 12.63 10.54 4.33
CA TRP A 53 11.66 11.09 3.38
C TRP A 53 10.66 10.02 2.94
N VAL A 54 9.49 10.46 2.49
CA VAL A 54 8.48 9.62 1.82
C VAL A 54 8.67 9.69 0.32
N THR A 55 8.46 8.57 -0.37
CA THR A 55 8.47 8.52 -1.84
C THR A 55 7.05 8.40 -2.37
N PHE A 56 6.69 9.25 -3.32
CA PHE A 56 5.51 9.10 -4.15
C PHE A 56 5.96 8.63 -5.53
N LEU A 57 5.60 7.42 -5.90
CA LEU A 57 6.04 6.78 -7.14
C LEU A 57 4.92 6.82 -8.18
N THR A 58 5.24 7.30 -9.37
CA THR A 58 4.37 7.24 -10.55
C THR A 58 5.08 6.50 -11.66
N LEU A 59 4.46 5.43 -12.18
CA LEU A 59 4.93 4.69 -13.35
C LEU A 59 3.89 4.85 -14.46
N SER A 60 4.29 5.33 -15.64
CA SER A 60 3.36 5.52 -16.77
C SER A 60 4.09 5.42 -18.09
N ASN A 61 3.49 4.79 -19.11
CA ASN A 61 4.08 4.61 -20.44
C ASN A 61 5.48 3.96 -20.39
N ILE A 62 5.64 2.93 -19.54
CA ILE A 62 6.89 2.15 -19.45
C ILE A 62 6.60 0.67 -19.52
N THR A 63 7.52 -0.09 -20.08
CA THR A 63 7.50 -1.55 -19.98
C THR A 63 8.01 -1.96 -18.61
N CYS A 64 7.16 -2.63 -17.81
CA CYS A 64 7.56 -3.27 -16.58
C CYS A 64 7.23 -4.76 -16.65
N SER A 65 8.19 -5.60 -16.29
CA SER A 65 7.90 -7.01 -16.05
C SER A 65 7.09 -7.18 -14.77
N ARG A 66 6.46 -8.35 -14.64
CA ARG A 66 5.81 -8.76 -13.38
C ARG A 66 6.79 -8.72 -12.19
N ALA A 67 8.05 -9.06 -12.43
CA ALA A 67 9.10 -9.00 -11.42
C ALA A 67 9.42 -7.55 -11.00
N ASP A 68 9.36 -6.59 -11.92
CA ASP A 68 9.56 -5.16 -11.60
C ASP A 68 8.44 -4.64 -10.71
N LEU A 69 7.18 -5.02 -11.00
CA LEU A 69 6.04 -4.67 -10.14
C LEU A 69 6.18 -5.26 -8.73
N ILE A 70 6.63 -6.51 -8.61
CA ILE A 70 6.88 -7.11 -7.29
C ILE A 70 7.98 -6.35 -6.54
N GLN A 71 9.03 -5.89 -7.23
CA GLN A 71 10.14 -5.15 -6.62
C GLN A 71 9.74 -3.79 -6.03
N ILE A 72 8.58 -3.22 -6.39
CA ILE A 72 8.04 -2.00 -5.75
C ILE A 72 7.92 -2.19 -4.22
N SER A 73 7.64 -3.40 -3.76
CA SER A 73 7.56 -3.73 -2.32
C SER A 73 8.85 -3.47 -1.54
N GLN A 74 10.00 -3.38 -2.21
CA GLN A 74 11.29 -3.07 -1.57
C GLN A 74 11.41 -1.57 -1.20
N LEU A 75 10.56 -0.72 -1.76
CA LEU A 75 10.53 0.71 -1.47
C LEU A 75 9.73 0.95 -0.17
N VAL A 76 10.36 0.67 0.98
CA VAL A 76 9.69 0.70 2.30
C VAL A 76 9.12 2.06 2.68
N ASN A 77 9.70 3.16 2.18
CA ASN A 77 9.22 4.52 2.39
C ASN A 77 8.20 4.99 1.33
N LEU A 78 7.50 4.08 0.67
CA LEU A 78 6.48 4.41 -0.33
C LEU A 78 5.17 4.84 0.32
N GLY A 79 4.79 6.10 0.15
CA GLY A 79 3.55 6.67 0.69
C GLY A 79 2.37 6.70 -0.29
N ASN A 80 2.67 6.85 -1.58
CA ASN A 80 1.70 6.85 -2.68
C ASN A 80 2.27 6.08 -3.86
N LEU A 81 1.47 5.21 -4.46
CA LEU A 81 1.78 4.54 -5.71
C LEU A 81 0.72 4.86 -6.77
N THR A 82 1.19 5.30 -7.93
CA THR A 82 0.36 5.55 -9.11
C THR A 82 0.87 4.72 -10.27
N LEU A 83 0.00 3.87 -10.81
CA LEU A 83 0.26 3.08 -12.00
C LEU A 83 -0.65 3.56 -13.13
N GLY A 84 -0.03 4.26 -14.08
CA GLY A 84 -0.67 4.90 -15.22
C GLY A 84 -0.89 3.98 -16.42
N PRO A 85 -1.39 4.55 -17.54
CA PRO A 85 -1.47 3.87 -18.83
C PRO A 85 -0.17 3.21 -19.26
N ALA A 86 -0.30 2.17 -20.10
CA ALA A 86 0.82 1.54 -20.80
C ALA A 86 1.96 0.99 -19.91
N ILE A 87 1.64 0.53 -18.69
CA ILE A 87 2.43 -0.55 -18.08
C ILE A 87 2.15 -1.83 -18.88
N GLN A 88 2.79 -1.94 -20.04
CA GLN A 88 2.73 -3.12 -20.89
C GLN A 88 3.71 -4.13 -20.31
N ALA A 89 3.23 -5.02 -19.45
CA ALA A 89 3.96 -6.23 -19.16
C ALA A 89 3.84 -7.14 -20.40
N PRO A 90 4.96 -7.64 -20.96
CA PRO A 90 4.93 -8.53 -22.13
C PRO A 90 4.02 -9.76 -21.95
N ASP A 91 3.76 -10.16 -20.71
CA ASP A 91 3.11 -11.43 -20.34
C ASP A 91 1.99 -11.27 -19.28
N ILE A 92 1.04 -10.33 -19.46
CA ILE A 92 -0.11 -10.00 -18.56
C ILE A 92 0.20 -8.83 -17.62
N GLY A 93 -0.56 -7.73 -17.78
CA GLY A 93 -0.45 -6.49 -17.00
C GLY A 93 -0.70 -6.65 -15.49
N LEU A 94 -0.89 -5.54 -14.77
CA LEU A 94 -1.23 -5.56 -13.35
C LEU A 94 -2.58 -6.27 -13.13
N ASP A 95 -2.55 -7.38 -12.40
CA ASP A 95 -3.72 -8.19 -12.07
C ASP A 95 -3.86 -8.36 -10.55
N ASP A 96 -4.97 -8.99 -10.12
CA ASP A 96 -5.23 -9.26 -8.70
C ASP A 96 -4.12 -10.08 -8.04
N SER A 97 -3.37 -10.88 -8.81
CA SER A 97 -2.33 -11.74 -8.26
C SER A 97 -1.05 -10.97 -7.87
N ILE A 98 -0.73 -9.86 -8.55
CA ILE A 98 0.29 -8.90 -8.05
C ILE A 98 -0.17 -8.29 -6.74
N ILE A 99 -1.41 -7.78 -6.69
CA ILE A 99 -1.92 -7.10 -5.49
C ILE A 99 -1.97 -8.06 -4.30
N ARG A 100 -2.37 -9.31 -4.52
CA ARG A 100 -2.29 -10.38 -3.51
C ARG A 100 -0.87 -10.59 -2.99
N ASN A 101 0.14 -10.56 -3.86
CA ASN A 101 1.53 -10.72 -3.43
C ASN A 101 1.99 -9.50 -2.61
N TRP A 102 1.67 -8.28 -3.05
CA TRP A 102 1.96 -7.08 -2.26
C TRP A 102 1.28 -7.08 -0.91
N ALA A 103 0.00 -7.49 -0.86
CA ALA A 103 -0.76 -7.62 0.37
C ALA A 103 -0.11 -8.61 1.34
N ARG A 104 0.33 -9.77 0.84
CA ARG A 104 1.09 -10.75 1.63
C ARG A 104 2.39 -10.15 2.17
N LEU A 105 3.17 -9.47 1.32
CA LEU A 105 4.41 -8.83 1.74
C LEU A 105 4.19 -7.72 2.78
N ALA A 106 3.09 -6.97 2.66
CA ALA A 106 2.71 -5.94 3.63
C ALA A 106 2.26 -6.52 4.99
N ALA A 107 1.75 -7.75 5.00
CA ALA A 107 1.39 -8.45 6.23
C ALA A 107 2.58 -9.17 6.88
N GLU A 108 3.55 -9.64 6.09
CA GLU A 108 4.66 -10.48 6.53
C GLU A 108 5.98 -9.71 6.73
N SER A 109 6.10 -8.49 6.20
CA SER A 109 7.33 -7.67 6.27
C SER A 109 7.00 -6.17 6.33
N ASP A 110 8.02 -5.31 6.37
CA ASP A 110 7.87 -3.85 6.44
C ASP A 110 7.45 -3.20 5.10
N ALA A 111 7.20 -4.00 4.07
CA ALA A 111 6.76 -3.53 2.76
C ALA A 111 5.44 -2.75 2.88
N PHE A 112 5.36 -1.59 2.21
CA PHE A 112 4.14 -0.77 2.17
C PHE A 112 3.58 -0.33 3.53
N SER A 113 4.40 -0.37 4.59
CA SER A 113 4.00 -0.02 5.96
C SER A 113 3.38 1.38 6.09
N ILE A 114 3.82 2.32 5.25
CA ILE A 114 3.32 3.70 5.21
C ILE A 114 2.53 4.04 3.92
N LEU A 115 2.21 3.05 3.08
CA LEU A 115 1.47 3.27 1.84
C LEU A 115 0.02 3.63 2.17
N ARG A 116 -0.38 4.87 1.84
CA ARG A 116 -1.72 5.38 2.13
C ARG A 116 -2.64 5.46 0.92
N VAL A 117 -2.05 5.56 -0.27
CA VAL A 117 -2.79 5.82 -1.50
C VAL A 117 -2.31 4.91 -2.63
N LEU A 118 -3.26 4.20 -3.25
CA LEU A 118 -3.07 3.48 -4.50
C LEU A 118 -3.90 4.15 -5.60
N ASN A 119 -3.30 4.42 -6.75
CA ASN A 119 -3.99 4.96 -7.92
C ASN A 119 -3.70 4.08 -9.13
N PHE A 120 -4.72 3.42 -9.69
CA PHE A 120 -4.59 2.60 -10.88
C PHE A 120 -5.38 3.20 -12.04
N ARG A 121 -4.72 3.32 -13.19
CA ARG A 121 -5.34 3.80 -14.43
C ARG A 121 -5.21 2.73 -15.50
N TRP A 122 -6.33 2.41 -16.14
CA TRP A 122 -6.41 1.53 -17.31
C TRP A 122 -5.95 0.08 -17.00
N GLN A 123 -6.01 -0.31 -15.73
CA GLN A 123 -5.64 -1.65 -15.25
C GLN A 123 -6.88 -2.54 -15.27
N ARG A 124 -7.27 -2.99 -16.48
CA ARG A 124 -8.52 -3.73 -16.71
C ARG A 124 -8.53 -5.14 -16.12
N GLU A 125 -7.36 -5.72 -15.89
CA GLU A 125 -7.25 -7.08 -15.31
C GLU A 125 -7.48 -7.11 -13.78
N ILE A 126 -7.68 -5.95 -13.15
CA ILE A 126 -8.04 -5.87 -11.73
C ILE A 126 -9.55 -6.07 -11.58
N THR A 127 -9.91 -6.96 -10.66
CA THR A 127 -11.31 -7.29 -10.36
C THR A 127 -11.68 -6.89 -8.94
N SER A 128 -12.95 -7.06 -8.59
CA SER A 128 -13.44 -6.80 -7.22
C SER A 128 -12.79 -7.67 -6.15
N ARG A 129 -12.09 -8.76 -6.52
CA ARG A 129 -11.32 -9.58 -5.56
C ARG A 129 -10.21 -8.79 -4.88
N VAL A 130 -9.73 -7.71 -5.50
CA VAL A 130 -8.69 -6.84 -4.91
C VAL A 130 -9.07 -6.38 -3.49
N PHE A 131 -10.35 -6.11 -3.21
CA PHE A 131 -10.82 -5.68 -1.88
C PHE A 131 -10.53 -6.68 -0.76
N THR A 132 -10.38 -7.98 -1.08
CA THR A 132 -9.98 -9.01 -0.11
C THR A 132 -8.52 -8.84 0.35
N HIS A 133 -7.70 -8.20 -0.48
CA HIS A 133 -6.25 -8.04 -0.29
C HIS A 133 -5.89 -6.65 0.24
N LEU A 134 -6.63 -5.60 -0.16
CA LEU A 134 -6.34 -4.22 0.24
C LEU A 134 -6.32 -4.00 1.76
N ASN A 135 -7.01 -4.85 2.53
CA ASN A 135 -7.03 -4.73 3.98
C ASN A 135 -5.72 -5.17 4.66
N GLN A 136 -4.82 -5.86 3.95
CA GLN A 136 -3.52 -6.29 4.49
C GLN A 136 -2.48 -5.17 4.47
N PHE A 137 -2.75 -4.06 3.78
CA PHE A 137 -1.90 -2.88 3.81
C PHE A 137 -2.21 -2.06 5.07
N PRO A 138 -1.23 -1.85 5.98
CA PRO A 138 -1.50 -1.27 7.30
C PRO A 138 -2.03 0.17 7.27
N ALA A 139 -1.49 0.99 6.38
CA ALA A 139 -1.78 2.43 6.29
C ALA A 139 -2.69 2.79 5.11
N LEU A 140 -3.10 1.82 4.29
CA LEU A 140 -3.82 2.12 3.04
C LEU A 140 -5.22 2.64 3.36
N ALA A 141 -5.52 3.86 2.91
CA ALA A 141 -6.79 4.53 3.17
C ALA A 141 -7.58 4.82 1.90
N LEU A 142 -6.88 5.03 0.78
CA LEU A 142 -7.46 5.45 -0.49
C LEU A 142 -7.02 4.52 -1.61
N PHE A 143 -8.01 4.05 -2.37
CA PHE A 143 -7.84 3.27 -3.57
C PHE A 143 -8.61 3.90 -4.72
N ASN A 144 -7.89 4.59 -5.58
CA ASN A 144 -8.42 5.33 -6.71
C ASN A 144 -8.25 4.52 -7.99
N VAL A 145 -9.29 4.45 -8.79
CA VAL A 145 -9.30 3.72 -10.06
C VAL A 145 -9.91 4.56 -11.18
N GLU A 146 -9.30 4.50 -12.35
CA GLU A 146 -9.72 5.20 -13.56
C GLU A 146 -9.66 4.23 -14.74
N GLU A 147 -10.75 4.11 -15.52
CA GLU A 147 -10.89 3.14 -16.62
C GLU A 147 -10.42 1.71 -16.28
N CYS A 148 -10.62 1.30 -15.02
CA CYS A 148 -10.46 -0.09 -14.59
C CYS A 148 -11.82 -0.79 -14.62
N ASN A 149 -11.82 -2.12 -14.53
CA ASN A 149 -13.03 -2.95 -14.41
C ASN A 149 -13.66 -2.89 -13.00
N LEU A 150 -13.58 -1.72 -12.36
CA LEU A 150 -14.07 -1.43 -11.02
C LEU A 150 -14.90 -0.16 -11.06
N GLY A 151 -16.17 -0.27 -10.69
CA GLY A 151 -17.24 0.69 -10.91
C GLY A 151 -18.16 0.88 -9.69
N PRO A 152 -19.26 1.62 -9.87
CA PRO A 152 -20.35 1.66 -8.90
C PRO A 152 -20.96 0.29 -8.60
N GLN A 153 -20.83 -0.69 -9.51
CA GLN A 153 -21.41 -2.02 -9.37
C GLN A 153 -20.71 -2.82 -8.26
N GLU A 154 -19.44 -2.52 -8.02
CA GLU A 154 -18.61 -3.17 -7.02
C GLU A 154 -18.77 -2.56 -5.62
N LYS A 155 -19.60 -1.52 -5.46
CA LYS A 155 -19.92 -0.93 -4.15
C LYS A 155 -20.31 -1.95 -3.08
N PRO A 156 -21.21 -2.93 -3.33
CA PRO A 156 -21.61 -3.90 -2.32
C PRO A 156 -20.42 -4.76 -1.88
N THR A 157 -19.60 -5.23 -2.83
CA THR A 157 -18.39 -6.02 -2.56
C THR A 157 -17.37 -5.21 -1.77
N ALA A 158 -17.11 -3.97 -2.16
CA ALA A 158 -16.23 -3.06 -1.45
C ALA A 158 -16.70 -2.86 0.01
N GLN A 159 -17.99 -2.60 0.22
CA GLN A 159 -18.59 -2.42 1.56
C GLN A 159 -18.48 -3.66 2.44
N GLN A 160 -18.66 -4.86 1.87
CA GLN A 160 -18.44 -6.12 2.59
C GLN A 160 -17.01 -6.21 3.15
N HIS A 161 -16.04 -5.62 2.47
CA HIS A 161 -14.65 -5.53 2.92
C HIS A 161 -14.32 -4.26 3.72
N GLY A 162 -15.27 -3.36 3.95
CA GLY A 162 -15.10 -2.15 4.76
C GLY A 162 -14.69 -0.91 3.95
N TRP A 163 -14.78 -0.99 2.63
CA TRP A 163 -14.51 0.12 1.72
C TRP A 163 -15.81 0.84 1.36
N LYS A 164 -15.82 2.15 1.54
CA LYS A 164 -16.83 3.09 1.08
C LYS A 164 -16.45 3.59 -0.31
N TYR A 165 -17.42 4.15 -1.03
CA TYR A 165 -17.23 4.63 -2.40
C TYR A 165 -17.53 6.13 -2.48
N LYS A 166 -16.73 6.87 -3.25
CA LYS A 166 -16.99 8.23 -3.72
C LYS A 166 -16.88 8.27 -5.24
N THR A 167 -17.82 8.99 -5.85
CA THR A 167 -17.71 9.47 -7.23
C THR A 167 -16.57 10.49 -7.35
N ALA A 168 -16.12 10.78 -8.57
CA ALA A 168 -15.15 11.85 -8.84
C ALA A 168 -15.58 13.20 -8.24
N VAL A 169 -16.87 13.55 -8.35
CA VAL A 169 -17.42 14.80 -7.81
C VAL A 169 -17.35 14.84 -6.29
N GLU A 170 -17.81 13.79 -5.62
CA GLU A 170 -17.76 13.70 -4.16
C GLU A 170 -16.32 13.69 -3.63
N LEU A 171 -15.41 13.03 -4.34
CA LEU A 171 -14.00 13.04 -4.01
C LEU A 171 -13.42 14.45 -4.14
N ARG A 172 -13.66 15.12 -5.27
CA ARG A 172 -13.19 16.50 -5.51
C ARG A 172 -13.66 17.43 -4.40
N ASP A 173 -14.95 17.43 -4.10
CA ASP A 173 -15.51 18.32 -3.08
C ASP A 173 -14.92 18.03 -1.69
N TRP A 174 -14.65 16.75 -1.42
CA TRP A 174 -13.97 16.33 -0.19
C TRP A 174 -12.51 16.80 -0.14
N LEU A 175 -11.75 16.68 -1.23
CA LEU A 175 -10.36 17.15 -1.33
C LEU A 175 -10.25 18.67 -1.19
N LEU A 176 -11.15 19.42 -1.84
CA LEU A 176 -11.22 20.88 -1.74
C LEU A 176 -11.50 21.31 -0.29
N LYS A 177 -12.45 20.64 0.40
CA LYS A 177 -12.70 20.86 1.83
C LYS A 177 -11.48 20.50 2.70
N GLY A 178 -10.70 19.51 2.31
CA GLY A 178 -9.43 19.13 2.94
C GLY A 178 -8.26 20.09 2.67
N GLY A 179 -8.51 21.23 2.00
CA GLY A 179 -7.51 22.26 1.76
C GLY A 179 -6.62 22.01 0.55
N ALA A 180 -7.06 21.20 -0.43
CA ALA A 180 -6.43 21.17 -1.75
C ALA A 180 -6.52 22.57 -2.38
N LYS A 181 -5.37 23.13 -2.78
CA LYS A 181 -5.28 24.51 -3.29
C LYS A 181 -5.65 24.64 -4.78
N GLY A 182 -6.04 23.54 -5.41
CA GLY A 182 -6.39 23.47 -6.82
C GLY A 182 -6.29 22.05 -7.38
N PRO A 183 -6.47 21.87 -8.70
CA PRO A 183 -6.42 20.57 -9.38
C PRO A 183 -5.02 19.95 -9.48
N SER A 184 -3.94 20.62 -9.02
CA SER A 184 -2.60 20.10 -9.25
C SER A 184 -2.41 18.73 -8.60
N TRP A 185 -1.80 17.80 -9.35
CA TRP A 185 -1.54 16.44 -8.89
C TRP A 185 -0.85 16.42 -7.54
N ASP A 186 0.15 17.28 -7.36
CA ASP A 186 0.88 17.38 -6.10
C ASP A 186 -0.04 17.77 -4.96
N SER A 187 -0.91 18.76 -5.17
CA SER A 187 -1.86 19.17 -4.14
C SER A 187 -2.82 18.02 -3.80
N VAL A 188 -3.26 17.25 -4.78
CA VAL A 188 -4.22 16.16 -4.51
C VAL A 188 -3.53 14.97 -3.89
N VAL A 189 -2.38 14.50 -4.38
CA VAL A 189 -1.68 13.37 -3.76
C VAL A 189 -1.26 13.72 -2.34
N HIS A 190 -0.76 14.93 -2.09
CA HIS A 190 -0.42 15.37 -0.74
C HIS A 190 -1.65 15.47 0.16
N VAL A 191 -2.81 15.90 -0.36
CA VAL A 191 -4.07 15.91 0.42
C VAL A 191 -4.58 14.49 0.63
N CYS A 192 -4.61 13.62 -0.38
CA CYS A 192 -4.96 12.21 -0.27
C CYS A 192 -4.05 11.48 0.73
N PHE A 193 -2.75 11.75 0.72
CA PHE A 193 -1.79 11.16 1.64
C PHE A 193 -2.04 11.63 3.08
N ARG A 194 -2.23 12.93 3.30
CA ARG A 194 -2.55 13.50 4.64
C ARG A 194 -3.91 13.04 5.15
N LEU A 195 -4.96 13.14 4.33
CA LEU A 195 -6.29 12.62 4.66
C LEU A 195 -6.21 11.11 4.92
N GLY A 196 -5.42 10.36 4.15
CA GLY A 196 -5.18 8.94 4.42
C GLY A 196 -4.61 8.68 5.83
N GLY A 197 -3.80 9.60 6.35
CA GLY A 197 -3.32 9.59 7.74
C GLY A 197 -4.44 9.81 8.76
N GLU A 198 -5.39 10.70 8.46
CA GLU A 198 -6.60 10.88 9.28
C GLU A 198 -7.53 9.66 9.24
N PHE A 199 -7.43 8.83 8.19
CA PHE A 199 -8.40 7.77 7.91
C PHE A 199 -7.93 6.33 8.10
N SER A 200 -6.66 6.01 8.24
CA SER A 200 -6.26 4.61 8.46
C SER A 200 -4.81 4.49 8.90
N THR A 201 -4.57 4.26 10.19
CA THR A 201 -3.37 3.56 10.63
C THR A 201 -3.68 2.74 11.88
N GLU A 202 -4.16 1.49 11.72
CA GLU A 202 -4.33 0.57 12.86
C GLU A 202 -3.01 0.37 13.64
N ASN A 203 -1.88 0.59 12.96
CA ASN A 203 -0.53 0.37 13.48
C ASN A 203 0.28 1.65 13.73
N LEU A 204 -0.24 2.85 13.44
CA LEU A 204 0.47 4.10 13.74
C LEU A 204 -0.35 4.94 14.72
N THR A 205 0.31 5.42 15.77
CA THR A 205 -0.28 6.39 16.69
C THR A 205 -0.57 7.69 15.93
N ASN A 206 -1.45 8.55 16.45
CA ASN A 206 -1.66 9.89 15.89
C ASN A 206 -0.35 10.68 15.77
N GLU A 207 0.60 10.43 16.67
CA GLU A 207 1.96 10.99 16.61
C GLU A 207 2.77 10.39 15.45
N GLY A 208 2.71 9.08 15.23
CA GLY A 208 3.33 8.41 14.08
C GLY A 208 2.77 8.87 12.73
N VAL A 209 1.45 9.12 12.65
CA VAL A 209 0.81 9.71 11.47
C VAL A 209 1.37 11.09 11.16
N ARG A 210 1.43 11.96 12.17
CA ARG A 210 1.96 13.33 12.03
C ARG A 210 3.45 13.32 11.68
N ALA A 211 4.23 12.46 12.32
CA ALA A 211 5.64 12.31 12.02
C ALA A 211 5.87 11.98 10.54
N ILE A 212 5.04 11.09 9.96
CA ILE A 212 5.10 10.75 8.53
C ILE A 212 4.61 11.91 7.64
N ASP A 213 3.57 12.64 8.05
CA ASP A 213 3.03 13.78 7.28
C ASP A 213 4.00 14.96 7.19
N ASP A 214 4.88 15.10 8.19
CA ASP A 214 5.87 16.16 8.24
C ASP A 214 7.16 15.83 7.47
N LEU A 215 7.32 14.59 6.99
CA LEU A 215 8.51 14.18 6.26
C LEU A 215 8.64 14.89 4.90
N PRO A 216 9.87 15.17 4.45
CA PRO A 216 10.13 15.54 3.06
C PRO A 216 9.58 14.50 2.09
N VAL A 217 9.14 14.93 0.90
CA VAL A 217 8.52 14.09 -0.12
C VAL A 217 9.31 14.12 -1.42
N LEU A 218 9.71 12.93 -1.88
CA LEU A 218 10.27 12.71 -3.20
C LEU A 218 9.17 12.22 -4.14
N HIS A 219 8.79 13.04 -5.11
CA HIS A 219 7.98 12.63 -6.24
C HIS A 219 8.88 12.06 -7.33
N LEU A 220 8.82 10.74 -7.52
CA LEU A 220 9.53 10.05 -8.59
C LEU A 220 8.54 9.60 -9.66
N SER A 221 8.69 10.14 -10.87
CA SER A 221 7.94 9.69 -12.04
C SER A 221 8.87 9.01 -13.04
N ILE A 222 8.50 7.81 -13.49
CA ILE A 222 9.26 7.06 -14.50
C ILE A 222 8.38 6.81 -15.73
N GLY A 223 8.93 7.12 -16.90
CA GLY A 223 8.28 7.18 -18.20
C GLY A 223 7.81 8.58 -18.56
N ASP A 224 6.95 8.66 -19.58
CA ASP A 224 6.26 9.90 -19.87
C ASP A 224 5.57 10.34 -18.60
N ALA A 225 5.96 11.51 -18.10
CA ALA A 225 5.26 12.14 -17.01
C ALA A 225 3.79 12.03 -17.37
N ALA A 226 3.04 11.27 -16.57
CA ALA A 226 1.61 11.43 -16.50
C ALA A 226 1.43 12.86 -16.00
N ARG A 227 1.56 13.83 -16.92
CA ARG A 227 1.07 15.17 -16.73
C ARG A 227 -0.36 14.92 -16.30
N ASP A 228 -0.60 15.15 -15.02
CA ASP A 228 -1.88 15.65 -14.61
C ASP A 228 -3.05 14.65 -14.68
N ALA A 229 -2.78 13.38 -14.39
CA ALA A 229 -3.79 12.31 -14.30
C ALA A 229 -5.01 12.63 -13.40
N LEU A 230 -4.84 13.53 -12.42
CA LEU A 230 -5.91 13.98 -11.53
C LEU A 230 -6.38 15.41 -11.83
N VAL A 231 -5.72 16.13 -12.74
CA VAL A 231 -6.33 17.35 -13.31
C VAL A 231 -7.52 16.96 -14.17
N ASP A 232 -7.48 15.80 -14.84
CA ASP A 232 -8.66 15.22 -15.51
C ASP A 232 -9.77 14.82 -14.52
N VAL A 233 -9.44 14.61 -13.24
CA VAL A 233 -10.39 14.18 -12.20
C VAL A 233 -11.27 15.32 -11.70
N ILE A 234 -10.83 16.57 -11.89
CA ILE A 234 -11.66 17.73 -11.58
C ILE A 234 -12.77 17.92 -12.65
N GLY A 235 -12.60 17.33 -13.85
CA GLY A 235 -13.52 17.46 -14.99
C GLY A 235 -14.21 16.18 -15.49
N GLY A 236 -13.70 14.98 -15.22
CA GLY A 236 -14.16 13.74 -15.86
C GLY A 236 -14.93 12.76 -14.95
N PRO A 237 -15.99 12.08 -15.45
CA PRO A 237 -16.82 11.13 -14.69
C PRO A 237 -16.12 9.77 -14.40
N ILE A 238 -14.83 9.65 -14.70
CA ILE A 238 -14.16 8.36 -14.88
C ILE A 238 -13.43 7.90 -13.62
N LEU A 239 -12.98 8.83 -12.76
CA LEU A 239 -12.33 8.47 -11.50
C LEU A 239 -13.34 7.98 -10.46
N ARG A 240 -12.98 6.88 -9.82
CA ARG A 240 -13.73 6.27 -8.74
C ARG A 240 -12.79 6.09 -7.57
N CYS A 241 -13.25 6.47 -6.39
CA CYS A 241 -12.48 6.35 -5.17
C CYS A 241 -13.16 5.38 -4.22
N PHE A 242 -12.41 4.37 -3.81
CA PHE A 242 -12.74 3.54 -2.67
C PHE A 242 -11.90 4.02 -1.49
N TYR A 243 -12.55 4.23 -0.35
CA TYR A 243 -11.89 4.72 0.86
C TYR A 243 -12.39 3.98 2.09
N ARG A 244 -11.60 3.90 3.14
CA ARG A 244 -12.02 3.33 4.43
C ARG A 244 -11.60 4.25 5.57
N THR A 245 -12.30 4.16 6.70
CA THR A 245 -11.97 4.94 7.90
C THR A 245 -11.69 4.01 9.09
N THR A 246 -10.83 4.43 10.03
CA THR A 246 -10.47 3.68 11.25
C THR A 246 -11.67 3.17 12.05
N LYS A 247 -12.77 3.95 12.10
CA LYS A 247 -14.01 3.57 12.81
C LYS A 247 -14.66 2.31 12.23
N ASP A 248 -14.54 2.08 10.92
CA ASP A 248 -15.22 0.95 10.25
C ASP A 248 -14.52 -0.40 10.50
N GLN A 249 -13.24 -0.41 10.89
CA GLN A 249 -12.50 -1.64 11.19
C GLN A 249 -12.69 -2.13 12.64
N GLY A 250 -12.72 -1.21 13.60
CA GLY A 250 -12.97 -1.53 15.02
C GLY A 250 -14.31 -2.24 15.24
N GLU A 251 -15.37 -1.81 14.54
CA GLU A 251 -16.68 -2.46 14.62
C GLU A 251 -16.70 -3.87 14.01
N LYS A 252 -15.90 -4.14 12.97
CA LYS A 252 -15.82 -5.47 12.35
C LYS A 252 -14.98 -6.44 13.17
N LEU A 253 -13.85 -6.01 13.74
CA LEU A 253 -13.05 -6.82 14.67
C LEU A 253 -13.86 -7.19 15.93
N VAL A 254 -14.62 -6.23 16.49
CA VAL A 254 -15.53 -6.50 17.61
C VAL A 254 -16.67 -7.44 17.20
N ARG A 255 -17.25 -7.30 16.00
CA ARG A 255 -18.30 -8.22 15.51
C ARG A 255 -17.80 -9.63 15.20
N VAL A 256 -16.58 -9.79 14.71
CA VAL A 256 -15.97 -11.12 14.46
C VAL A 256 -15.60 -11.81 15.78
N SER A 257 -15.07 -11.06 16.75
CA SER A 257 -14.81 -11.56 18.11
C SER A 257 -16.10 -11.89 18.85
N ASN A 258 -17.14 -11.06 18.75
CA ASN A 258 -18.45 -11.33 19.36
C ASN A 258 -19.21 -12.47 18.66
N LYS A 259 -19.05 -12.66 17.34
CA LYS A 259 -19.60 -13.84 16.66
C LYS A 259 -18.94 -15.15 17.11
N ARG A 260 -17.65 -15.13 17.47
CA ARG A 260 -16.97 -16.30 18.06
C ARG A 260 -17.40 -16.56 19.51
N LEU A 261 -17.80 -15.52 20.26
CA LEU A 261 -18.25 -15.65 21.65
C LEU A 261 -19.74 -16.02 21.79
N ILE A 262 -20.55 -15.89 20.73
CA ILE A 262 -22.00 -16.14 20.77
C ILE A 262 -22.40 -17.50 20.14
N SER A 263 -21.45 -18.31 19.68
CA SER A 263 -21.72 -19.68 19.19
C SER A 263 -21.12 -20.77 20.08
N GLU A 264 -21.51 -20.81 21.35
CA GLU A 264 -21.41 -22.04 22.17
C GLU A 264 -22.74 -22.27 22.87
N ASP A 265 -23.70 -22.80 22.12
CA ASP A 265 -24.75 -23.62 22.71
C ASP A 265 -24.89 -24.88 21.84
N GLN A 266 -24.06 -25.87 22.15
CA GLN A 266 -24.22 -27.25 21.69
C GLN A 266 -24.25 -28.20 22.89
N PRO A 267 -25.09 -29.25 22.84
CA PRO A 267 -25.34 -30.12 23.98
C PRO A 267 -24.12 -30.97 24.35
N LYS A 268 -23.84 -31.04 25.65
CA LYS A 268 -22.71 -31.77 26.25
C LYS A 268 -22.76 -33.27 25.94
N VAL A 269 -21.80 -33.76 25.16
CA VAL A 269 -21.50 -35.20 25.03
C VAL A 269 -20.59 -35.64 26.19
N PRO A 270 -20.86 -36.76 26.88
CA PRO A 270 -20.06 -37.18 28.02
C PRO A 270 -18.67 -37.70 27.60
N ARG A 271 -17.63 -37.09 28.15
CA ARG A 271 -16.22 -37.47 27.93
C ARG A 271 -15.90 -38.80 28.62
N LYS A 272 -15.41 -39.80 27.86
CA LYS A 272 -14.76 -41.00 28.40
C LYS A 272 -13.34 -40.66 28.87
N LYS A 273 -12.98 -41.13 30.07
CA LYS A 273 -11.65 -40.93 30.67
C LYS A 273 -10.56 -41.70 29.89
N PRO A 274 -9.35 -41.15 29.72
CA PRO A 274 -8.25 -41.87 29.07
C PRO A 274 -7.65 -42.92 30.01
N ILE A 275 -7.38 -44.11 29.49
CA ILE A 275 -6.64 -45.18 30.17
C ILE A 275 -5.15 -44.98 29.85
N MET A 276 -4.35 -44.66 30.87
CA MET A 276 -2.88 -44.65 30.79
C MET A 276 -2.35 -46.07 30.65
N ARG A 277 -1.56 -46.34 29.61
CA ARG A 277 -0.71 -47.54 29.52
C ARG A 277 0.67 -47.23 30.08
N ALA A 278 1.16 -48.12 30.95
CA ALA A 278 2.45 -48.02 31.61
C ALA A 278 3.63 -48.14 30.64
N SER A 279 4.68 -47.40 31.00
CA SER A 279 6.00 -47.29 30.37
C SER A 279 6.78 -48.63 30.39
N LYS A 280 7.53 -48.91 29.32
CA LYS A 280 8.65 -49.87 29.35
C LYS A 280 9.95 -49.08 29.49
N GLN A 281 10.65 -49.28 30.61
CA GLN A 281 12.04 -48.85 30.80
C GLN A 281 12.93 -49.57 29.77
N GLN A 282 13.67 -48.81 28.96
CA GLN A 282 14.80 -49.33 28.21
C GLN A 282 16.04 -49.34 29.11
N ASN A 283 16.75 -50.47 29.10
CA ASN A 283 17.91 -50.72 29.93
C ASN A 283 19.16 -50.11 29.27
N MET A 284 20.02 -49.51 30.07
CA MET A 284 21.11 -48.64 29.64
C MET A 284 22.30 -49.38 28.97
N GLU A 285 22.29 -50.72 29.01
CA GLU A 285 23.34 -51.57 28.43
C GLU A 285 23.25 -51.70 26.89
N ASP A 286 22.06 -51.52 26.31
CA ASP A 286 21.86 -51.59 24.85
C ASP A 286 22.46 -50.40 24.08
N LEU A 287 22.79 -49.30 24.77
CA LEU A 287 23.31 -48.07 24.15
C LEU A 287 24.84 -48.05 23.98
N LEU A 288 25.57 -48.99 24.58
CA LEU A 288 27.05 -48.97 24.60
C LEU A 288 27.72 -50.00 23.67
N MET A 289 26.97 -50.89 23.02
CA MET A 289 27.54 -51.85 22.06
C MET A 289 27.68 -51.33 20.62
N GLY A 290 27.45 -50.02 20.38
CA GLY A 290 27.47 -49.43 19.04
C GLY A 290 28.78 -48.80 18.57
N PHE A 291 29.84 -48.77 19.39
CA PHE A 291 31.11 -48.12 19.05
C PHE A 291 32.30 -49.05 19.28
N GLY A 292 32.58 -49.89 18.29
CA GLY A 292 33.80 -50.70 18.26
C GLY A 292 33.80 -51.70 17.12
N GLY A 293 34.29 -51.28 15.95
CA GLY A 293 34.47 -52.11 14.76
C GLY A 293 34.70 -51.27 13.51
#